data_AF-A0A3N5UAV1-F1
#
_entry.id   AF-A0A3N5UAV1-F1
#
_cell.length_a   1.000
_cell.length_b   1.000
_cell.length_c   1.000
_cell.angle_alpha   90.00
_cell.angle_beta   90.00
_cell.angle_gamma   90.00
#
_symmetry.space_group_name_H-M   'P 1'
#
loop_
_entity.id
_entity.type
_entity.pdbx_description
1 polymer ?
#
loop_
_entity_poly.entity_id
_entity_poly.type
_entity_poly.pdbx_seq_one_letter_code
_entity_poly.pdbx_strand_id
1 'polypeptide(L)'
;MNNVRAKIFLSKHLPPARIFILSFAGVIVLGAFALWFPFSASKNPVTFVDALFMSTSGVCVTGLATIDIGKDFSIAGQVITMVLFQIGGLGIITFSVFLFGIVGRGISFKEREIIQSVFMHTPRRDFLVILKSVLLFTLIIESVGALLLFIRFSQDFPLGQALYTSVYHSVSTFNNCGYSLFSDSLMGYRSDWIVNLTIMGLLILGGIGF
;
A
#
# COMPACT_ATOMS: atom_id res chain seq x y z
N MET A 1 10.65 28.95 -1.40
CA MET A 1 10.63 29.22 -2.86
C MET A 1 11.47 28.24 -3.71
N ASN A 2 12.49 27.56 -3.17
CA ASN A 2 13.36 26.66 -3.97
C ASN A 2 12.73 25.30 -4.35
N ASN A 3 11.85 24.73 -3.52
CA ASN A 3 11.26 23.41 -3.79
C ASN A 3 10.23 23.42 -4.94
N VAL A 4 9.63 24.57 -5.24
CA VAL A 4 8.66 24.72 -6.33
C VAL A 4 9.37 24.78 -7.68
N ARG A 5 10.55 25.42 -7.76
CA ARG A 5 11.34 25.48 -8.99
C ARG A 5 11.94 24.11 -9.37
N ALA A 6 12.35 23.30 -8.39
CA ALA A 6 12.82 21.93 -8.64
C ALA A 6 11.70 21.03 -9.20
N LYS A 7 10.48 21.11 -8.64
CA LYS A 7 9.28 20.43 -9.17
C LYS A 7 8.96 20.84 -10.60
N ILE A 8 9.10 22.12 -10.93
CA ILE A 8 8.82 22.66 -12.28
C ILE A 8 9.93 22.26 -13.28
N PHE A 9 11.19 22.17 -12.85
CA PHE A 9 12.31 21.78 -13.72
C PHE A 9 12.26 20.29 -14.11
N LEU A 10 11.97 19.39 -13.16
CA LEU A 10 11.79 17.96 -13.43
C LEU A 10 10.63 17.69 -14.39
N SER A 11 9.52 18.43 -14.23
CA SER A 11 8.31 18.28 -15.07
C SER A 11 8.51 18.70 -16.52
N LYS A 12 9.57 19.44 -16.86
CA LYS A 12 9.83 19.90 -18.24
C LYS A 12 10.62 18.92 -19.11
N HIS A 13 11.30 17.92 -18.52
CA HIS A 13 12.23 17.06 -19.26
C HIS A 13 12.02 15.54 -19.06
N LEU A 14 11.14 15.11 -18.15
CA LEU A 14 10.90 13.69 -17.88
C LEU A 14 9.44 13.31 -18.15
N PRO A 15 9.18 12.26 -18.96
CA PRO A 15 7.81 11.75 -19.15
C PRO A 15 7.21 11.29 -17.80
N PRO A 16 5.88 11.41 -17.60
CA PRO A 16 5.21 11.06 -16.34
C PRO A 16 5.54 9.65 -15.82
N ALA A 17 5.73 8.70 -16.72
CA ALA A 17 6.15 7.33 -16.38
C ALA A 17 7.53 7.27 -15.70
N ARG A 18 8.51 8.10 -16.13
CA ARG A 18 9.84 8.15 -15.48
C ARG A 18 9.76 8.76 -14.08
N ILE A 19 8.90 9.75 -13.87
CA ILE A 19 8.69 10.33 -12.55
C ILE A 19 8.15 9.25 -11.60
N PHE A 20 7.17 8.46 -12.05
CA PHE A 20 6.62 7.35 -11.28
C PHE A 20 7.68 6.29 -10.92
N ILE A 21 8.45 5.84 -11.90
CA ILE A 21 9.54 4.85 -11.69
C ILE A 21 10.57 5.37 -10.69
N LEU A 22 11.02 6.63 -10.86
CA LEU A 22 12.01 7.24 -9.95
C LEU A 22 11.45 7.44 -8.54
N SER A 23 10.15 7.75 -8.40
CA SER A 23 9.49 7.82 -7.10
C SER A 23 9.46 6.46 -6.40
N PHE A 24 9.05 5.39 -7.11
CA PHE A 24 9.06 4.03 -6.56
C PHE A 24 10.47 3.57 -6.18
N ALA A 25 11.45 3.76 -7.07
CA ALA A 25 12.84 3.44 -6.78
C ALA A 25 13.38 4.22 -5.56
N GLY A 26 13.04 5.50 -5.44
CA GLY A 26 13.41 6.32 -4.28
C GLY A 26 12.82 5.78 -2.97
N VAL A 27 11.54 5.41 -2.96
CA VAL A 27 10.89 4.82 -1.77
C VAL A 27 11.54 3.47 -1.42
N ILE A 28 11.85 2.62 -2.40
CA ILE A 28 12.52 1.34 -2.20
C ILE A 28 13.91 1.54 -1.56
N VAL A 29 14.71 2.47 -2.08
CA VAL A 29 16.05 2.73 -1.52
C VAL A 29 15.97 3.29 -0.10
N LEU A 30 15.06 4.23 0.15
CA LEU A 30 14.85 4.79 1.49
C LEU A 30 14.35 3.72 2.48
N GLY A 31 13.43 2.86 2.04
CA GLY A 31 12.93 1.73 2.83
C GLY A 31 14.02 0.72 3.13
N ALA A 32 14.87 0.40 2.16
CA ALA A 32 16.02 -0.50 2.33
C ALA A 32 16.99 0.04 3.39
N PHE A 33 17.33 1.33 3.34
CA PHE A 33 18.14 1.93 4.39
C PHE A 33 17.45 1.89 5.74
N ALA A 34 16.17 2.27 5.83
CA ALA A 34 15.41 2.25 7.09
C ALA A 34 15.35 0.84 7.71
N LEU A 35 15.14 -0.21 6.91
CA LEU A 35 15.13 -1.60 7.36
C LEU A 35 16.51 -2.13 7.72
N TRP A 36 17.58 -1.60 7.11
CA TRP A 36 18.96 -2.01 7.39
C TRP A 36 19.49 -1.45 8.72
N PHE A 37 18.97 -0.32 9.21
CA PHE A 37 19.41 0.23 10.48
C PHE A 37 19.11 -0.71 11.67
N PRO A 38 19.97 -0.71 12.72
CA PRO A 38 19.88 -1.64 13.84
C PRO A 38 18.58 -1.52 14.65
N PHE A 39 17.87 -0.39 14.61
CA PHE A 39 16.58 -0.25 15.30
C PHE A 39 15.47 -1.12 14.68
N SER A 40 15.61 -1.47 13.39
CA SER A 40 14.66 -2.32 12.67
C SER A 40 14.89 -3.80 12.93
N ALA A 41 16.10 -4.19 13.34
CA ALA A 41 16.45 -5.58 13.66
C ALA A 41 16.02 -5.96 15.07
N SER A 42 15.52 -7.18 15.25
CA SER A 42 15.13 -7.74 16.55
C SER A 42 16.29 -8.45 17.23
N LYS A 43 16.81 -9.51 16.61
CA LYS A 43 17.87 -10.37 17.18
C LYS A 43 19.19 -10.27 16.43
N ASN A 44 19.13 -10.44 15.11
CA ASN A 44 20.31 -10.46 14.26
C ASN A 44 20.31 -9.26 13.32
N PRO A 45 21.48 -8.67 13.01
CA PRO A 45 21.57 -7.64 11.99
C PRO A 45 21.07 -8.17 10.65
N VAL A 46 20.18 -7.41 10.01
CA VAL A 46 19.66 -7.72 8.67
C VAL A 46 20.74 -7.34 7.64
N THR A 47 21.02 -8.22 6.67
CA THR A 47 21.95 -7.88 5.59
C THR A 47 21.35 -6.79 4.70
N PHE A 48 22.18 -5.94 4.09
CA PHE A 48 21.65 -4.89 3.21
C PHE A 48 20.89 -5.47 2.01
N VAL A 49 21.31 -6.64 1.51
CA VAL A 49 20.63 -7.32 0.41
C VAL A 49 19.23 -7.77 0.82
N ASP A 50 19.10 -8.36 2.01
CA ASP A 50 17.78 -8.72 2.56
C ASP A 50 16.92 -7.49 2.78
N ALA A 51 17.47 -6.42 3.37
CA ALA A 51 16.74 -5.17 3.58
C ALA A 51 16.23 -4.56 2.26
N LEU A 52 17.06 -4.57 1.22
CA LEU A 52 16.69 -4.10 -0.12
C LEU A 52 15.62 -4.99 -0.75
N PHE A 53 15.74 -6.31 -0.62
CA PHE A 53 14.73 -7.24 -1.12
C PHE A 53 13.39 -7.06 -0.40
N MET A 54 13.40 -7.04 0.94
CA MET A 54 12.22 -6.84 1.76
C MET A 54 11.53 -5.51 1.48
N SER A 55 12.31 -4.44 1.27
CA SER A 55 11.77 -3.14 0.88
C SER A 55 11.17 -3.16 -0.53
N THR A 56 11.82 -3.82 -1.48
CA THR A 56 11.33 -3.94 -2.87
C THR A 56 10.02 -4.72 -2.90
N SER A 57 9.99 -5.89 -2.28
CA SER A 57 8.82 -6.75 -2.21
C SER A 57 7.64 -6.09 -1.47
N GLY A 58 7.92 -5.32 -0.41
CA GLY A 58 6.90 -4.55 0.29
C GLY A 58 6.31 -3.42 -0.57
N VAL A 59 7.16 -2.56 -1.15
CA VAL A 59 6.71 -1.43 -1.99
C VAL A 59 6.03 -1.89 -3.28
N CYS A 60 6.52 -2.97 -3.88
CA CYS A 60 5.91 -3.58 -5.06
C CYS A 60 4.78 -4.54 -4.72
N VAL A 61 4.47 -4.73 -3.42
CA VAL A 61 3.32 -5.51 -2.98
C VAL A 61 3.38 -6.95 -3.53
N THR A 62 4.55 -7.56 -3.45
CA THR A 62 4.83 -8.88 -4.06
C THR A 62 4.68 -10.04 -3.06
N GLY A 63 4.94 -9.79 -1.77
CA GLY A 63 4.73 -10.76 -0.70
C GLY A 63 5.82 -11.78 -0.49
N LEU A 64 6.93 -11.67 -1.22
CA LEU A 64 8.10 -12.53 -1.02
C LEU A 64 8.95 -11.99 0.12
N ALA A 65 9.37 -12.88 1.01
CA ALA A 65 10.24 -12.54 2.14
C ALA A 65 11.50 -13.43 2.13
N THR A 66 12.68 -12.84 2.32
CA THR A 66 13.94 -13.60 2.49
C THR A 66 14.21 -13.95 3.95
N ILE A 67 13.58 -13.22 4.87
CA ILE A 67 13.68 -13.38 6.32
C ILE A 67 12.29 -13.35 6.97
N ASP A 68 12.19 -13.83 8.20
CA ASP A 68 10.91 -13.92 8.91
C ASP A 68 10.57 -12.56 9.55
N ILE A 69 9.50 -11.92 9.07
CA ILE A 69 9.10 -10.58 9.50
C ILE A 69 8.74 -10.55 10.99
N GLY A 70 8.09 -11.61 11.49
CA GLY A 70 7.67 -11.70 12.88
C GLY A 70 8.83 -11.91 13.84
N LYS A 71 9.87 -12.64 13.42
CA LYS A 71 11.01 -13.00 14.27
C LYS A 71 12.20 -12.08 14.14
N ASP A 72 12.53 -11.66 12.92
CA ASP A 72 13.79 -10.99 12.60
C ASP A 72 13.67 -9.46 12.65
N PHE A 73 12.48 -8.91 12.36
CA PHE A 73 12.22 -7.48 12.52
C PHE A 73 11.69 -7.14 13.91
N SER A 74 12.14 -6.00 14.44
CA SER A 74 11.54 -5.37 15.61
C SER A 74 10.19 -4.78 15.25
N ILE A 75 9.42 -4.32 16.24
CA ILE A 75 8.15 -3.61 16.01
C ILE A 75 8.38 -2.40 15.09
N ALA A 76 9.51 -1.70 15.23
CA ALA A 76 9.83 -0.57 14.35
C ALA A 76 10.05 -1.02 12.90
N GLY A 77 10.78 -2.12 12.68
CA GLY A 77 10.96 -2.70 11.34
C GLY A 77 9.64 -3.16 10.73
N GLN A 78 8.78 -3.81 11.51
CA GLN A 78 7.45 -4.23 11.08
C GLN A 78 6.57 -3.03 10.69
N VAL A 79 6.58 -1.94 11.48
CA VAL A 79 5.89 -0.70 11.13
C VAL A 79 6.44 -0.09 9.83
N ILE A 80 7.76 -0.12 9.61
CA ILE A 80 8.35 0.32 8.34
C ILE A 80 7.81 -0.51 7.19
N THR A 81 7.80 -1.85 7.30
CA THR A 81 7.23 -2.69 6.23
C THR A 81 5.77 -2.34 5.95
N MET A 82 4.99 -2.07 7.00
CA MET A 82 3.59 -1.66 6.88
C MET A 82 3.42 -0.35 6.11
N VAL A 83 4.23 0.65 6.42
CA VAL A 83 4.24 1.92 5.69
C VAL A 83 4.66 1.71 4.23
N LEU A 84 5.65 0.85 3.96
CA LEU A 84 6.14 0.60 2.61
C LEU A 84 5.07 -0.03 1.71
N PHE A 85 4.38 -1.08 2.16
CA PHE A 85 3.31 -1.67 1.37
C PHE A 85 2.03 -0.83 1.30
N GLN A 86 1.77 0.03 2.30
CA GLN A 86 0.70 1.03 2.20
C GLN A 86 0.98 2.05 1.10
N ILE A 87 2.22 2.57 1.07
CA ILE A 87 2.66 3.49 0.02
C ILE A 87 2.63 2.81 -1.35
N GLY A 88 3.06 1.55 -1.42
CA GLY A 88 3.03 0.73 -2.61
C GLY A 88 1.62 0.54 -3.19
N GLY A 89 0.70 0.01 -2.37
CA GLY A 89 -0.68 -0.26 -2.76
C GLY A 89 -1.41 1.01 -3.22
N LEU A 90 -1.36 2.08 -2.41
CA LEU A 90 -1.97 3.36 -2.77
C LEU A 90 -1.30 4.03 -3.98
N GLY A 91 0.01 3.84 -4.14
CA GLY A 91 0.79 4.38 -5.26
C GLY A 91 0.36 3.80 -6.60
N ILE A 92 0.16 2.48 -6.67
CA ILE A 92 -0.31 1.78 -7.88
C ILE A 92 -1.73 2.23 -8.26
N ILE A 93 -2.62 2.33 -7.27
CA ILE A 93 -4.02 2.77 -7.48
C ILE A 93 -4.05 4.20 -8.00
N THR A 94 -3.31 5.12 -7.35
CA THR A 94 -3.27 6.53 -7.72
C THR A 94 -2.71 6.73 -9.14
N PHE A 95 -1.66 5.98 -9.50
CA PHE A 95 -1.08 6.05 -10.82
C PHE A 95 -1.99 5.46 -11.90
N SER A 96 -2.68 4.35 -11.60
CA SER A 96 -3.68 3.75 -12.50
C SER A 96 -4.80 4.74 -12.82
N VAL A 97 -5.39 5.37 -11.79
CA VAL A 97 -6.44 6.40 -11.98
C VAL A 97 -5.92 7.59 -12.78
N PHE A 98 -4.70 8.05 -12.52
CA PHE A 98 -4.08 9.13 -13.29
C PHE A 98 -3.88 8.77 -14.77
N LEU A 99 -3.38 7.56 -15.04
CA LEU A 99 -3.11 7.07 -16.39
C LEU A 99 -4.43 6.85 -17.16
N PHE A 100 -5.42 6.19 -16.58
CA PHE A 100 -6.77 6.09 -17.16
C PHE A 100 -7.40 7.48 -17.37
N GLY A 101 -7.18 8.41 -16.45
CA GLY A 101 -7.60 9.80 -16.60
C GLY A 101 -6.95 10.52 -17.78
N ILE A 102 -5.73 10.16 -18.18
CA ILE A 102 -5.07 10.67 -19.40
C ILE A 102 -5.56 9.94 -20.64
N VAL A 103 -5.70 8.61 -20.62
CA VAL A 103 -6.19 7.85 -21.77
C VAL A 103 -7.65 8.23 -22.10
N GLY A 104 -8.49 8.41 -21.07
CA GLY A 104 -9.85 8.95 -21.20
C GLY A 104 -9.91 10.44 -21.61
N ARG A 105 -8.78 11.15 -21.66
CA ARG A 105 -8.67 12.50 -22.26
C ARG A 105 -8.50 12.47 -23.78
N GLY A 106 -8.51 11.31 -24.43
CA GLY A 106 -8.50 11.17 -25.89
C GLY A 106 -9.76 11.66 -26.63
N ILE A 107 -10.74 12.24 -25.93
CA ILE A 107 -11.89 12.93 -26.56
C ILE A 107 -11.46 14.35 -26.91
N SER A 108 -11.51 14.68 -28.20
CA SER A 108 -11.09 15.95 -28.78
C SER A 108 -11.69 17.15 -28.04
N PHE A 109 -10.91 18.21 -27.84
CA PHE A 109 -11.35 19.45 -27.16
C PHE A 109 -12.65 20.04 -27.74
N LYS A 110 -12.95 19.78 -29.03
CA LYS A 110 -14.20 20.21 -29.70
C LYS A 110 -15.43 19.35 -29.34
N GLU A 111 -15.26 18.05 -29.14
CA GLU A 111 -16.36 17.15 -28.75
C GLU A 111 -16.73 17.33 -27.27
N ARG A 112 -15.76 17.75 -26.44
CA ARG A 112 -15.96 18.10 -25.03
C ARG A 112 -16.86 19.30 -24.82
N GLU A 113 -16.82 20.31 -25.69
CA GLU A 113 -17.66 21.51 -25.55
C GLU A 113 -19.14 21.21 -25.83
N ILE A 114 -19.41 20.31 -26.79
CA ILE A 114 -20.76 19.85 -27.15
C ILE A 114 -21.33 18.93 -26.05
N ILE A 115 -20.51 18.08 -25.43
CA ILE A 115 -20.95 17.23 -24.32
C ILE A 115 -21.15 18.05 -23.04
N GLN A 116 -20.32 19.07 -22.79
CA GLN A 116 -20.46 19.96 -21.63
C GLN A 116 -21.67 20.89 -21.70
N SER A 117 -22.14 21.27 -22.90
CA SER A 117 -23.36 22.06 -23.06
C SER A 117 -24.64 21.25 -22.89
N VAL A 118 -24.59 19.92 -23.11
CA VAL A 118 -25.72 19.00 -22.92
C VAL A 118 -25.77 18.43 -21.50
N PHE A 119 -24.60 18.23 -20.86
CA PHE A 119 -24.47 17.74 -19.49
C PHE A 119 -23.93 18.84 -18.57
N MET A 120 -24.79 19.80 -18.21
CA MET A 120 -24.59 20.60 -17.01
C MET A 120 -24.41 19.64 -15.82
N HIS A 121 -23.24 19.68 -15.17
CA HIS A 121 -22.78 18.87 -14.04
C HIS A 121 -22.04 17.55 -14.32
N THR A 122 -20.98 17.55 -15.13
CA THR A 122 -19.84 16.67 -14.80
C THR A 122 -18.77 17.51 -14.12
N PRO A 123 -18.69 17.51 -12.77
CA PRO A 123 -17.60 18.19 -12.10
C PRO A 123 -16.30 17.55 -12.58
N ARG A 124 -15.29 18.36 -12.90
CA ARG A 124 -13.90 17.91 -12.80
C ARG A 124 -13.78 17.37 -11.38
N ARG A 125 -13.89 16.05 -11.18
CA ARG A 125 -13.57 15.47 -9.88
C ARG A 125 -12.10 15.81 -9.66
N ASP A 126 -11.89 16.75 -8.74
CA ASP A 126 -10.57 17.19 -8.38
C ASP A 126 -9.77 15.94 -8.00
N PHE A 127 -8.57 15.80 -8.55
CA PHE A 127 -7.73 14.63 -8.28
C PHE A 127 -7.53 14.45 -6.76
N LEU A 128 -7.50 15.56 -6.02
CA LEU A 128 -7.46 15.59 -4.57
C LEU A 128 -8.71 15.00 -3.91
N VAL A 129 -9.89 15.16 -4.51
CA VAL A 129 -11.15 14.57 -3.99
C VAL A 129 -11.16 13.06 -4.20
N ILE A 130 -10.69 12.58 -5.37
CA ILE A 130 -10.57 11.14 -5.62
C ILE A 130 -9.56 10.53 -4.64
N LEU A 131 -8.38 11.14 -4.50
CA LEU A 131 -7.35 10.66 -3.58
C LEU A 131 -7.84 10.61 -2.13
N LYS A 132 -8.54 11.66 -1.66
CA LYS A 132 -9.16 11.66 -0.32
C LYS A 132 -10.19 10.56 -0.15
N SER A 133 -11.01 10.32 -1.18
CA SER A 133 -12.01 9.25 -1.16
C SER A 133 -11.35 7.88 -1.06
N VAL A 134 -10.33 7.61 -1.89
CA VAL A 134 -9.55 6.36 -1.88
C VAL A 134 -8.93 6.11 -0.50
N LEU A 135 -8.28 7.12 0.07
CA LEU A 135 -7.66 7.01 1.40
C LEU A 135 -8.70 6.73 2.49
N LEU A 136 -9.86 7.41 2.45
CA LEU A 136 -10.92 7.22 3.44
C LEU A 136 -11.53 5.81 3.33
N PHE A 137 -11.85 5.36 2.12
CA PHE A 137 -12.38 4.01 1.92
C PHE A 137 -11.38 2.93 2.31
N THR A 138 -10.09 3.11 1.97
CA THR A 138 -9.01 2.21 2.39
C THR A 138 -8.98 2.07 3.90
N LEU A 139 -8.93 3.19 4.63
CA LEU A 139 -8.90 3.18 6.10
C LEU A 139 -10.15 2.53 6.71
N ILE A 140 -11.34 2.74 6.12
CA ILE A 140 -12.58 2.13 6.60
C ILE A 140 -12.52 0.61 6.42
N ILE A 141 -12.17 0.13 5.24
CA ILE A 141 -12.14 -1.30 4.93
C ILE A 141 -11.05 -2.00 5.75
N GLU A 142 -9.86 -1.42 5.84
CA GLU A 142 -8.77 -1.92 6.70
C GLU A 142 -9.18 -1.97 8.17
N SER A 143 -9.90 -0.95 8.66
CA SER A 143 -10.38 -0.93 10.06
C SER A 143 -11.42 -2.01 10.33
N VAL A 144 -12.36 -2.23 9.41
CA VAL A 144 -13.36 -3.31 9.52
C VAL A 144 -12.68 -4.68 9.48
N GLY A 145 -11.75 -4.89 8.55
CA GLY A 145 -10.96 -6.12 8.48
C GLY A 145 -10.13 -6.36 9.73
N ALA A 146 -9.48 -5.32 10.26
CA ALA A 146 -8.69 -5.39 11.49
C ALA A 146 -9.58 -5.71 12.69
N LEU A 147 -10.80 -5.17 12.77
CA LEU A 147 -11.74 -5.48 13.84
C LEU A 147 -12.20 -6.95 13.80
N LEU A 148 -12.53 -7.46 12.62
CA LEU A 148 -12.94 -8.86 12.45
C LEU A 148 -11.82 -9.83 12.82
N LEU A 149 -10.59 -9.56 12.33
CA LEU A 149 -9.41 -10.34 12.72
C LEU A 149 -9.11 -10.22 14.22
N PHE A 150 -9.29 -9.03 14.80
CA PHE A 150 -9.05 -8.79 16.23
C PHE A 150 -9.95 -9.62 17.13
N ILE A 151 -11.25 -9.69 16.83
CA ILE A 151 -12.21 -10.50 17.60
C ILE A 151 -11.78 -11.97 17.64
N ARG A 152 -11.18 -12.47 16.55
CA ARG A 152 -10.73 -13.85 16.49
C ARG A 152 -9.35 -14.04 17.12
N PHE A 153 -8.38 -13.18 16.82
CA PHE A 153 -7.02 -13.26 17.34
C PHE A 153 -6.94 -12.92 18.84
N SER A 154 -7.90 -12.17 19.40
CA SER A 154 -7.98 -11.92 20.84
C SER A 154 -8.27 -13.17 21.67
N GLN A 155 -8.71 -14.26 21.02
CA GLN A 155 -8.92 -15.56 21.67
C GLN A 155 -7.61 -16.36 21.80
N ASP A 156 -6.64 -16.09 20.91
CA ASP A 156 -5.36 -16.83 20.85
C ASP A 156 -4.19 -16.03 21.46
N PHE A 157 -4.26 -14.69 21.42
CA PHE A 157 -3.18 -13.80 21.84
C PHE A 157 -3.63 -12.74 22.86
N PRO A 158 -2.71 -12.20 23.68
CA PRO A 158 -2.99 -11.03 24.52
C PRO A 158 -3.53 -9.84 23.71
N LEU A 159 -4.44 -9.06 24.30
CA LEU A 159 -5.17 -7.99 23.59
C LEU A 159 -4.27 -7.03 22.80
N GLY A 160 -3.15 -6.58 23.37
CA GLY A 160 -2.22 -5.68 22.67
C GLY A 160 -1.57 -6.32 21.43
N GLN A 161 -1.16 -7.59 21.55
CA GLN A 161 -0.58 -8.34 20.44
C GLN A 161 -1.64 -8.69 19.40
N ALA A 162 -2.83 -9.13 19.83
CA ALA A 162 -3.95 -9.40 18.94
C ALA A 162 -4.30 -8.17 18.10
N LEU A 163 -4.39 -6.99 18.71
CA LEU A 163 -4.70 -5.74 18.00
C LEU A 163 -3.65 -5.43 16.94
N TYR A 164 -2.37 -5.45 17.33
CA TYR A 164 -1.27 -5.18 16.41
C TYR A 164 -1.24 -6.16 15.23
N THR A 165 -1.35 -7.45 15.53
CA THR A 165 -1.33 -8.51 14.51
C THR A 165 -2.52 -8.40 13.56
N SER A 166 -3.69 -8.01 14.07
CA SER A 166 -4.91 -7.85 13.26
C SER A 166 -4.80 -6.65 12.32
N VAL A 167 -4.29 -5.52 12.82
CA VAL A 167 -4.03 -4.33 11.98
C VAL A 167 -3.01 -4.67 10.90
N TYR A 168 -1.88 -5.28 11.27
CA TYR A 168 -0.84 -5.63 10.29
C TYR A 168 -1.37 -6.53 9.18
N HIS A 169 -2.07 -7.61 9.51
CA HIS A 169 -2.62 -8.52 8.51
C HIS A 169 -3.73 -7.88 7.70
N SER A 170 -4.58 -7.03 8.30
CA SER A 170 -5.63 -6.34 7.56
C SER A 170 -5.05 -5.41 6.50
N VAL A 171 -4.09 -4.57 6.87
CA VAL A 171 -3.44 -3.62 5.96
C VAL A 171 -2.62 -4.36 4.91
N SER A 172 -1.85 -5.39 5.29
CA SER A 172 -1.10 -6.23 4.34
C SER A 172 -2.03 -6.89 3.32
N THR A 173 -3.15 -7.44 3.78
CA THR A 173 -4.11 -8.15 2.92
C THR A 173 -4.88 -7.21 2.02
N PHE A 174 -5.37 -6.08 2.53
CA PHE A 174 -6.08 -5.09 1.73
C PHE A 174 -5.20 -4.55 0.60
N ASN A 175 -3.92 -4.27 0.88
CA ASN A 175 -3.00 -3.86 -0.16
C ASN A 175 -2.59 -5.01 -1.09
N ASN A 176 -2.98 -6.26 -0.84
CA ASN A 176 -2.51 -7.47 -1.54
C ASN A 176 -1.01 -7.77 -1.35
N CYS A 177 -0.40 -7.27 -0.28
CA CYS A 177 1.03 -7.44 -0.02
C CYS A 177 1.40 -8.88 0.27
N GLY A 178 0.65 -9.58 1.13
CA GLY A 178 0.92 -10.98 1.48
C GLY A 178 1.98 -11.18 2.57
N TYR A 179 2.53 -10.10 3.13
CA TYR A 179 3.36 -10.18 4.34
C TYR A 179 2.54 -10.59 5.55
N SER A 180 3.14 -11.44 6.39
CA SER A 180 2.55 -11.94 7.63
C SER A 180 3.55 -11.81 8.77
N LEU A 181 3.02 -11.54 9.98
CA LEU A 181 3.81 -11.60 11.22
C LEU A 181 3.97 -13.04 11.74
N PHE A 182 3.24 -13.99 11.17
CA PHE A 182 3.35 -15.39 11.51
C PHE A 182 4.35 -16.07 10.57
N SER A 183 5.23 -16.90 11.12
CA SER A 183 6.24 -17.63 10.35
C SER A 183 5.65 -18.59 9.32
N ASP A 184 4.48 -19.13 9.62
CA ASP A 184 3.71 -20.03 8.77
C ASP A 184 2.66 -19.28 7.95
N SER A 185 2.77 -17.95 7.85
CA SER A 185 1.73 -17.10 7.29
C SER A 185 0.38 -17.39 7.96
N LEU A 186 -0.67 -17.66 7.22
CA LEU A 186 -1.98 -18.00 7.77
C LEU A 186 -2.27 -19.52 7.79
N MET A 187 -1.25 -20.38 7.64
CA MET A 187 -1.45 -21.83 7.59
C MET A 187 -2.07 -22.38 8.89
N GLY A 188 -1.69 -21.86 10.06
CA GLY A 188 -2.32 -22.17 11.33
C GLY A 188 -3.84 -21.89 11.39
N TYR A 189 -4.32 -20.96 10.56
CA TYR A 189 -5.74 -20.56 10.47
C TYR A 189 -6.48 -21.18 9.28
N ARG A 190 -5.93 -22.22 8.63
CA ARG A 190 -6.51 -22.83 7.42
C ARG A 190 -7.97 -23.28 7.54
N SER A 191 -8.41 -23.69 8.74
CA SER A 191 -9.79 -24.16 9.00
C SER A 191 -10.67 -23.08 9.63
N ASP A 192 -10.13 -21.88 9.84
CA ASP A 192 -10.84 -20.78 10.49
C ASP A 192 -11.63 -19.96 9.47
N TRP A 193 -12.94 -20.14 9.46
CA TRP A 193 -13.82 -19.45 8.51
C TRP A 193 -13.83 -17.94 8.68
N ILE A 194 -13.66 -17.42 9.92
CA ILE A 194 -13.66 -15.98 10.18
C ILE A 194 -12.42 -15.34 9.55
N VAL A 195 -11.25 -15.93 9.80
CA VAL A 195 -9.99 -15.44 9.22
C VAL A 195 -10.04 -15.53 7.70
N ASN A 196 -10.40 -16.68 7.14
CA ASN A 196 -10.42 -16.88 5.69
C ASN A 196 -11.40 -15.95 4.97
N LEU A 197 -12.64 -15.80 5.46
CA LEU A 197 -13.62 -14.89 4.85
C LEU A 197 -13.17 -13.43 4.92
N THR A 198 -12.57 -13.02 6.05
CA THR A 198 -12.06 -11.66 6.22
C THR A 198 -10.91 -11.39 5.25
N ILE A 199 -9.95 -12.31 5.15
CA ILE A 199 -8.78 -12.18 4.27
C ILE A 199 -9.21 -12.16 2.80
N MET A 200 -10.09 -13.07 2.37
CA MET A 200 -10.61 -13.08 1.01
C MET A 200 -11.38 -11.79 0.69
N GLY A 201 -12.20 -11.30 1.62
CA GLY A 201 -12.93 -10.05 1.46
C GLY A 201 -11.98 -8.86 1.27
N LEU A 202 -10.93 -8.77 2.09
CA LEU A 202 -9.92 -7.71 1.99
C LEU A 202 -9.14 -7.76 0.67
N LEU A 203 -8.71 -8.96 0.23
CA LEU A 203 -8.02 -9.15 -1.05
C LEU A 203 -8.89 -8.69 -2.23
N ILE A 204 -10.16 -9.13 -2.26
CA ILE A 204 -11.09 -8.81 -3.34
C ILE A 204 -11.40 -7.30 -3.35
N LEU A 205 -11.74 -6.72 -2.19
CA LEU A 205 -12.08 -5.30 -2.09
C LEU A 205 -10.88 -4.40 -2.40
N GLY A 206 -9.67 -4.81 -1.99
CA GLY A 206 -8.44 -4.09 -2.32
C GLY A 206 -8.02 -4.23 -3.79
N GLY A 207 -8.27 -5.39 -4.39
CA GLY A 207 -7.88 -5.70 -5.77
C GLY A 207 -8.81 -5.14 -6.86
N ILE A 208 -10.12 -4.99 -6.59
CA ILE A 208 -11.09 -4.48 -7.58
C ILE A 208 -10.83 -3.01 -7.95
N GLY A 209 -10.09 -2.26 -7.13
CA GLY A 209 -9.78 -0.86 -7.36
C GLY A 209 -10.95 0.08 -7.06
N PHE A 210 -10.66 1.38 -7.01
CA PHE A 210 -11.59 2.46 -6.64
C PHE A 210 -12.06 3.30 -7.84
#